data_AF-T1GZW0-F1
#
_entry.id   AF-T1GZW0-F1
#
_cell.length_a   1.000
_cell.length_b   1.000
_cell.length_c   1.000
_cell.angle_alpha   90.00
_cell.angle_beta   90.00
_cell.angle_gamma   90.00
#
_symmetry.space_group_name_H-M   'P 1'
#
loop_
_entity.id
_entity.type
_entity.pdbx_description
1 polymer ?
#
loop_
_entity_poly.entity_id
_entity_poly.type
_entity_poly.pdbx_seq_one_letter_code
_entity_poly.pdbx_strand_id
1 'polypeptide(L)'
;MFYYFYPGLNDPLNRINCHLASVIRSKFIKEYKNARCLASLVKELFSLFVDGVNFEINGKITNVKFVLGLIIGDNLALNGILDFIIGFQLRNRENYERDVLLNDSSKTGIENVSMFNILPYFHCTLNLSLDLMHDFFEGIFQYDICQAVLYFIRKKYFTLTELNERINNFAYGKEDENNLKMTSREAWQFLYLLPIYIGDKVDPHDEVWKLIKTLL
;
A
#
# COMPACT_ATOMS: atom_id res chain seq x y z
N MET A 1 1.26 -13.67 -6.89
CA MET A 1 2.16 -14.35 -5.93
C MET A 1 1.88 -13.73 -4.57
N PHE A 2 1.85 -14.52 -3.50
CA PHE A 2 1.53 -14.04 -2.15
C PHE A 2 2.78 -14.13 -1.29
N TYR A 3 3.06 -13.06 -0.56
CA TYR A 3 4.14 -12.99 0.41
C TYR A 3 3.58 -12.67 1.79
N TYR A 4 4.33 -13.01 2.83
CA TYR A 4 4.04 -12.59 4.20
C TYR A 4 5.33 -12.09 4.87
N PHE A 5 5.16 -11.22 5.86
CA PHE A 5 6.25 -10.70 6.68
C PHE A 5 5.75 -10.42 8.09
N TYR A 6 6.67 -10.37 9.06
CA TYR A 6 6.35 -10.07 10.45
C TYR A 6 6.54 -8.57 10.73
N PRO A 7 5.48 -7.80 11.05
CA PRO A 7 5.57 -6.35 11.18
C PRO A 7 6.37 -5.88 12.41
N GLY A 8 6.57 -6.75 13.40
CA GLY A 8 7.24 -6.40 14.67
C GLY A 8 8.78 -6.46 14.65
N LEU A 9 9.41 -6.66 13.49
CA LEU A 9 10.87 -6.68 13.37
C LEU A 9 11.41 -5.26 13.10
N ASN A 10 12.62 -4.98 13.61
CA ASN A 10 13.39 -3.80 13.22
C ASN A 10 13.72 -3.95 11.72
N ASP A 11 13.10 -3.14 10.86
CA ASP A 11 13.05 -3.29 9.39
C ASP A 11 12.10 -4.41 8.91
N PRO A 12 10.78 -4.20 8.99
CA PRO A 12 9.78 -5.22 8.65
C PRO A 12 9.73 -5.54 7.15
N LEU A 13 10.28 -4.70 6.28
CA LEU A 13 10.32 -4.93 4.82
C LEU A 13 11.69 -5.40 4.33
N ASN A 14 12.58 -5.79 5.24
CA ASN A 14 13.85 -6.41 4.89
C ASN A 14 13.60 -7.65 4.01
N ARG A 15 14.47 -7.89 3.03
CA ARG A 15 14.41 -9.09 2.16
C ARG A 15 14.37 -10.39 2.94
N ILE A 16 14.98 -10.44 4.13
CA ILE A 16 14.98 -11.63 5.00
C ILE A 16 13.60 -11.89 5.62
N ASN A 17 12.79 -10.84 5.83
CA ASN A 17 11.46 -10.94 6.44
C ASN A 17 10.33 -11.13 5.42
N CYS A 18 10.63 -11.08 4.11
CA CYS A 18 9.62 -11.29 3.08
C CYS A 18 9.65 -12.74 2.59
N HIS A 19 8.64 -13.50 2.97
CA HIS A 19 8.57 -14.94 2.71
C HIS A 19 7.46 -15.26 1.72
N LEU A 20 7.71 -16.19 0.80
CA LEU A 20 6.71 -16.66 -0.14
C LEU A 20 5.65 -17.50 0.59
N ALA A 21 4.38 -17.06 0.53
CA ALA A 21 3.24 -17.79 1.07
C ALA A 21 2.63 -18.74 0.04
N SER A 22 2.43 -18.27 -1.20
CA SER A 22 1.75 -19.05 -2.24
C SER A 22 1.99 -18.51 -3.65
N VAL A 23 1.98 -19.40 -4.64
CA VAL A 23 2.05 -19.06 -6.07
C VAL A 23 0.82 -19.62 -6.77
N ILE A 24 0.03 -18.72 -7.37
CA ILE A 24 -1.17 -19.08 -8.13
C ILE A 24 -1.06 -18.46 -9.51
N ARG A 25 -1.32 -19.25 -10.54
CA ARG A 25 -1.37 -18.75 -11.92
C ARG A 25 -2.69 -18.01 -12.13
N SER A 26 -2.64 -16.78 -12.64
CA SER A 26 -3.84 -15.94 -12.82
C SER A 26 -4.91 -16.59 -13.71
N LYS A 27 -4.52 -17.47 -14.64
CA LYS A 27 -5.48 -18.25 -15.45
C LYS A 27 -6.39 -19.13 -14.59
N PHE A 28 -5.89 -19.68 -13.50
CA PHE A 28 -6.66 -20.54 -12.59
C PHE A 28 -7.61 -19.73 -11.73
N ILE A 29 -7.25 -18.50 -11.34
CA ILE A 29 -8.20 -17.60 -10.66
C ILE A 29 -9.38 -17.29 -11.58
N LYS A 30 -9.14 -17.05 -12.88
CA LYS A 30 -10.22 -16.83 -13.85
C LYS A 30 -11.12 -18.06 -14.04
N GLU A 31 -10.52 -19.25 -14.08
CA GLU A 31 -11.22 -20.52 -14.35
C GLU A 31 -11.94 -21.10 -13.12
N TYR A 32 -11.31 -21.06 -11.95
CA TYR A 32 -11.75 -21.75 -10.73
C TYR A 32 -12.16 -20.82 -9.59
N LYS A 33 -11.99 -19.50 -9.77
CA LYS A 33 -12.28 -18.44 -8.77
C LYS A 33 -11.41 -18.51 -7.52
N ASN A 34 -11.43 -17.42 -6.73
CA ASN A 34 -10.61 -17.25 -5.55
C ASN A 34 -10.83 -18.37 -4.51
N ALA A 35 -12.11 -18.65 -4.21
CA ALA A 35 -12.53 -19.65 -3.21
C ALA A 35 -11.80 -20.99 -3.34
N ARG A 36 -11.60 -21.47 -4.58
CA ARG A 36 -10.90 -22.74 -4.84
C ARG A 36 -9.39 -22.58 -4.89
N CYS A 37 -8.89 -21.53 -5.53
CA CYS A 37 -7.45 -21.33 -5.73
C CYS A 37 -6.70 -21.02 -4.43
N LEU A 38 -7.32 -20.31 -3.49
CA LEU A 38 -6.71 -19.87 -2.24
C LEU A 38 -7.08 -20.77 -1.05
N ALA A 39 -7.87 -21.82 -1.26
CA ALA A 39 -8.37 -22.68 -0.19
C ALA A 39 -7.25 -23.25 0.69
N SER A 40 -6.15 -23.69 0.07
CA SER A 40 -5.00 -24.23 0.80
C SER A 40 -4.36 -23.17 1.69
N LEU A 41 -4.13 -21.96 1.15
CA LEU A 41 -3.52 -20.85 1.89
C LEU A 41 -4.38 -20.44 3.09
N VAL A 42 -5.68 -20.24 2.88
CA VAL A 42 -6.59 -19.83 3.96
C VAL A 42 -6.73 -20.93 5.01
N LYS A 43 -6.72 -22.21 4.60
CA LYS A 43 -6.72 -23.34 5.54
C LYS A 43 -5.46 -23.35 6.42
N GLU A 44 -4.28 -23.11 5.83
CA GLU A 44 -3.03 -23.02 6.59
C GLU A 44 -3.05 -21.84 7.58
N LEU A 45 -3.49 -20.66 7.15
CA LEU A 45 -3.64 -19.50 8.03
C LEU A 45 -4.60 -19.78 9.19
N PHE A 46 -5.71 -20.47 8.91
CA PHE A 46 -6.67 -20.86 9.94
C PHE A 46 -6.08 -21.87 10.93
N SER A 47 -5.32 -22.86 10.46
CA SER A 47 -4.62 -23.82 11.34
C SER A 47 -3.54 -23.13 12.19
N LEU A 48 -2.77 -22.19 11.63
CA LEU A 48 -1.80 -21.40 12.40
C LEU A 48 -2.44 -20.57 13.52
N PHE A 49 -3.71 -20.20 13.37
CA PHE A 49 -4.48 -19.56 14.43
C PHE A 49 -5.00 -20.57 15.47
N VAL A 50 -5.60 -21.67 15.02
CA VAL A 50 -6.26 -22.65 15.90
C VAL A 50 -5.23 -23.47 16.66
N ASP A 51 -4.26 -24.04 15.96
CA ASP A 51 -3.27 -24.99 16.48
C ASP A 51 -2.00 -24.28 16.97
N GLY A 52 -1.61 -23.20 16.28
CA GLY A 52 -0.35 -22.50 16.54
C GLY A 52 0.88 -23.35 16.22
N VAL A 53 2.04 -22.86 16.64
CA VAL A 53 3.33 -23.56 16.53
C VAL A 53 4.04 -23.50 17.88
N ASN A 54 4.58 -24.63 18.31
CA ASN A 54 5.33 -24.69 19.56
C ASN A 54 6.77 -24.21 19.33
N PHE A 55 7.19 -23.22 20.11
CA PHE A 55 8.54 -22.70 20.13
C PHE A 55 9.15 -22.91 21.51
N GLU A 56 10.45 -23.23 21.56
CA GLU A 56 11.20 -23.17 22.80
C GLU A 56 11.75 -21.75 22.98
N ILE A 57 11.26 -21.05 24.00
CA ILE A 57 11.65 -19.69 24.31
C ILE A 57 12.14 -19.68 25.76
N ASN A 58 13.42 -19.36 25.96
CA ASN A 58 14.07 -19.34 27.29
C ASN A 58 13.89 -20.67 28.07
N GLY A 59 14.03 -21.82 27.39
CA GLY A 59 13.88 -23.15 27.99
C GLY A 59 12.43 -23.57 28.29
N LYS A 60 11.44 -22.79 27.86
CA LYS A 60 10.01 -23.09 28.00
C LYS A 60 9.36 -23.31 26.63
N ILE A 61 8.65 -24.42 26.48
CA ILE A 61 7.79 -24.64 25.31
C ILE A 61 6.58 -23.70 25.42
N THR A 62 6.45 -22.82 24.43
CA THR A 62 5.38 -21.84 24.30
C THR A 62 4.68 -22.06 22.96
N ASN A 63 3.37 -22.28 22.99
CA ASN A 63 2.56 -22.31 21.77
C ASN A 63 2.29 -20.87 21.31
N VAL A 64 2.77 -20.52 20.12
CA VAL A 64 2.58 -19.22 19.49
C VAL A 64 1.56 -19.36 18.38
N LYS A 65 0.53 -18.51 18.42
CA LYS A 65 -0.55 -18.48 17.43
C LYS A 65 -0.39 -17.29 16.51
N PHE A 66 -0.78 -17.46 15.25
CA PHE A 66 -0.64 -16.43 14.23
C PHE A 66 -2.02 -15.97 13.77
N VAL A 67 -2.12 -14.67 13.49
CA VAL A 67 -3.31 -14.04 12.92
C VAL A 67 -2.91 -13.31 11.66
N LEU A 68 -3.78 -13.33 10.65
CA LEU A 68 -3.61 -12.48 9.47
C LEU A 68 -3.90 -11.04 9.88
N GLY A 69 -2.87 -10.18 9.85
CA GLY A 69 -3.01 -8.77 10.19
C GLY A 69 -3.66 -7.94 9.07
N LEU A 70 -3.01 -7.90 7.90
CA LEU A 70 -3.46 -7.11 6.75
C LEU A 70 -3.05 -7.80 5.46
N ILE A 71 -3.90 -7.70 4.43
CA ILE A 71 -3.56 -8.02 3.05
C ILE A 71 -3.23 -6.71 2.33
N ILE A 72 -2.03 -6.63 1.76
CA ILE A 72 -1.51 -5.45 1.06
C ILE A 72 -1.28 -5.83 -0.40
N GLY A 73 -1.54 -4.90 -1.31
CA GLY A 73 -1.29 -5.03 -2.75
C GLY A 73 -1.65 -3.73 -3.46
N ASP A 74 -1.51 -3.71 -4.77
CA ASP A 74 -2.11 -2.64 -5.56
C ASP A 74 -3.65 -2.73 -5.50
N ASN A 75 -4.31 -1.62 -5.81
CA ASN A 75 -5.77 -1.51 -5.79
C ASN A 75 -6.47 -2.61 -6.62
N LEU A 76 -5.90 -3.02 -7.76
CA LEU A 76 -6.49 -4.02 -8.63
C LEU A 76 -6.39 -5.42 -8.02
N ALA A 77 -5.22 -5.77 -7.49
CA ALA A 77 -4.94 -7.04 -6.85
C ALA A 77 -5.76 -7.22 -5.57
N LEU A 78 -5.88 -6.17 -4.75
CA LEU A 78 -6.66 -6.18 -3.51
C LEU A 78 -8.16 -6.39 -3.79
N ASN A 79 -8.73 -5.61 -4.69
CA ASN A 79 -10.13 -5.80 -5.08
C ASN A 79 -10.35 -7.20 -5.65
N GLY A 80 -9.47 -7.64 -6.56
CA GLY A 80 -9.58 -8.95 -7.17
C GLY A 80 -9.49 -10.10 -6.17
N ILE A 81 -8.59 -10.03 -5.18
CA ILE A 81 -8.39 -11.14 -4.23
C ILE A 81 -9.41 -11.18 -3.09
N LEU A 82 -10.02 -10.04 -2.78
CA LEU A 82 -11.11 -9.91 -1.81
C LEU A 82 -12.50 -10.06 -2.44
N ASP A 83 -12.57 -10.53 -3.69
CA ASP A 83 -13.80 -10.77 -4.45
C ASP A 83 -14.66 -9.51 -4.69
N PHE A 84 -14.01 -8.36 -4.93
CA PHE A 84 -14.64 -7.12 -5.37
C PHE A 84 -14.46 -6.85 -6.87
N ILE A 85 -15.51 -6.31 -7.49
CA ILE A 85 -15.52 -5.73 -8.84
C ILE A 85 -15.54 -4.21 -8.63
N ILE A 86 -14.41 -3.56 -8.92
CA ILE A 86 -14.10 -2.12 -8.77
C ILE A 86 -15.33 -1.25 -8.46
N GLY A 87 -15.41 -0.70 -7.24
CA GLY A 87 -16.50 0.19 -6.83
C GLY A 87 -16.18 0.99 -5.57
N PHE A 88 -16.39 2.31 -5.63
CA PHE A 88 -16.04 3.30 -4.60
C PHE A 88 -17.11 3.45 -3.51
N GLN A 89 -17.63 2.34 -2.98
CA GLN A 89 -18.54 2.40 -1.83
C GLN A 89 -17.80 2.11 -0.55
N LEU A 90 -18.00 2.97 0.45
CA LEU A 90 -17.51 2.71 1.80
C LEU A 90 -18.30 1.53 2.39
N ARG A 91 -17.62 0.41 2.60
CA ARG A 91 -18.26 -0.81 3.10
C ARG A 91 -18.04 -0.97 4.60
N ASN A 92 -19.08 -1.41 5.29
CA ASN A 92 -19.04 -1.95 6.63
C ASN A 92 -19.61 -3.38 6.58
N ARG A 93 -19.64 -4.09 7.71
CA ARG A 93 -20.14 -5.48 7.72
C ARG A 93 -21.60 -5.58 7.30
N GLU A 94 -22.44 -4.66 7.77
CA GLU A 94 -23.88 -4.69 7.53
C GLU A 94 -24.24 -4.46 6.04
N ASN A 95 -23.62 -3.45 5.40
CA ASN A 95 -23.88 -3.20 3.98
C ASN A 95 -23.24 -4.27 3.09
N TYR A 96 -22.07 -4.80 3.47
CA TYR A 96 -21.44 -5.90 2.76
C TYR A 96 -22.31 -7.16 2.79
N GLU A 97 -22.86 -7.54 3.95
CA GLU A 97 -23.77 -8.68 4.07
C GLU A 97 -25.04 -8.47 3.26
N ARG A 98 -25.61 -7.26 3.30
CA ARG A 98 -26.77 -6.90 2.46
C ARG A 98 -26.47 -7.03 0.97
N ASP A 99 -25.32 -6.54 0.55
CA ASP A 99 -24.87 -6.55 -0.85
C ASP A 99 -24.58 -7.97 -1.34
N VAL A 100 -23.96 -8.81 -0.50
CA VAL A 100 -23.80 -10.24 -0.75
C VAL A 100 -25.15 -10.92 -0.95
N LEU A 101 -26.15 -10.60 -0.10
CA LEU A 101 -27.49 -11.17 -0.21
C LEU A 101 -28.25 -10.69 -1.45
N LEU A 102 -28.02 -9.45 -1.89
CA LEU A 102 -28.58 -8.91 -3.13
C LEU A 102 -28.07 -9.67 -4.36
N ASN A 103 -26.86 -10.24 -4.30
CA ASN A 103 -26.26 -11.09 -5.32
C ASN A 103 -26.29 -10.45 -6.73
N ASP A 104 -26.09 -9.13 -6.78
CA ASP A 104 -26.03 -8.35 -8.02
C ASP A 104 -24.69 -7.60 -8.05
N SER A 105 -23.69 -8.25 -8.64
CA SER A 105 -22.33 -7.73 -8.71
C SER A 105 -22.23 -6.42 -9.50
N SER A 106 -23.14 -6.20 -10.46
CA SER A 106 -23.18 -4.97 -11.27
C SER A 106 -23.57 -3.74 -10.46
N LYS A 107 -24.40 -3.93 -9.42
CA LYS A 107 -24.84 -2.85 -8.52
C LYS A 107 -23.98 -2.73 -7.26
N THR A 108 -23.54 -3.86 -6.72
CA THR A 108 -22.87 -3.93 -5.42
C THR A 108 -21.35 -3.87 -5.52
N GLY A 109 -20.78 -4.22 -6.68
CA GLY A 109 -19.35 -4.39 -6.84
C GLY A 109 -18.76 -5.55 -6.03
N ILE A 110 -19.57 -6.53 -5.61
CA ILE A 110 -19.12 -7.75 -4.94
C ILE A 110 -19.32 -8.92 -5.91
N GLU A 111 -18.25 -9.63 -6.25
CA GLU A 111 -18.34 -10.81 -7.11
C GLU A 111 -18.74 -12.05 -6.31
N ASN A 112 -18.11 -12.26 -5.15
CA ASN A 112 -18.37 -13.39 -4.25
C ASN A 112 -18.11 -12.99 -2.80
N VAL A 113 -18.48 -13.86 -1.87
CA VAL A 113 -18.04 -13.74 -0.47
C VAL A 113 -16.53 -13.97 -0.39
N SER A 114 -15.80 -13.02 0.17
CA SER A 114 -14.35 -13.16 0.37
C SER A 114 -14.07 -14.32 1.31
N MET A 115 -13.30 -15.29 0.84
CA MET A 115 -12.98 -16.46 1.65
C MET A 115 -12.07 -16.15 2.85
N PHE A 116 -11.38 -15.01 2.85
CA PHE A 116 -10.59 -14.58 4.00
C PHE A 116 -11.46 -14.18 5.19
N ASN A 117 -12.76 -13.90 4.98
CA ASN A 117 -13.69 -13.56 6.07
C ASN A 117 -13.91 -14.72 7.06
N ILE A 118 -13.47 -15.95 6.73
CA ILE A 118 -13.49 -17.07 7.68
C ILE A 118 -12.35 -17.01 8.71
N LEU A 119 -11.31 -16.21 8.44
CA LEU A 119 -10.16 -16.09 9.31
C LEU A 119 -10.51 -15.27 10.56
N PRO A 120 -10.12 -15.74 11.76
CA PRO A 120 -10.36 -15.00 12.99
C PRO A 120 -9.67 -13.63 12.96
N TYR A 121 -10.38 -12.62 13.47
CA TYR A 121 -9.96 -11.21 13.50
C TYR A 121 -9.76 -10.53 12.14
N PHE A 122 -10.09 -11.19 11.04
CA PHE A 122 -10.04 -10.60 9.70
C PHE A 122 -11.44 -10.44 9.10
N HIS A 123 -11.65 -9.36 8.35
CA HIS A 123 -12.80 -9.20 7.45
C HIS A 123 -12.40 -8.27 6.32
N CYS A 124 -12.84 -8.55 5.09
CA CYS A 124 -12.46 -7.78 3.90
C CYS A 124 -12.85 -6.29 4.00
N THR A 125 -13.95 -5.97 4.68
CA THR A 125 -14.37 -4.57 4.92
C THR A 125 -13.54 -3.82 5.96
N LEU A 126 -12.70 -4.53 6.73
CA LEU A 126 -11.77 -3.96 7.70
C LEU A 126 -10.32 -3.96 7.19
N ASN A 127 -10.07 -4.46 5.98
CA ASN A 127 -8.76 -4.48 5.36
C ASN A 127 -8.39 -3.10 4.82
N LEU A 128 -7.95 -2.21 5.71
CA LEU A 128 -7.54 -0.83 5.41
C LEU A 128 -6.11 -0.80 4.83
N SER A 129 -5.92 -1.40 3.66
CA SER A 129 -4.66 -1.31 2.92
C SER A 129 -4.66 -0.09 2.01
N LEU A 130 -3.61 0.71 2.11
CA LEU A 130 -3.38 1.88 1.25
C LEU A 130 -2.52 1.48 0.05
N ASP A 131 -2.89 1.94 -1.13
CA ASP A 131 -2.02 1.89 -2.31
C ASP A 131 -1.13 3.13 -2.30
N LEU A 132 0.04 3.05 -1.70
CA LEU A 132 0.95 4.21 -1.60
C LEU A 132 1.32 4.79 -2.98
N MET A 133 1.36 3.97 -4.03
CA MET A 133 1.65 4.47 -5.36
C MET A 133 0.46 5.26 -5.90
N HIS A 134 -0.72 4.66 -5.94
CA HIS A 134 -1.89 5.31 -6.55
C HIS A 134 -2.56 6.36 -5.65
N ASP A 135 -2.75 6.07 -4.37
CA ASP A 135 -3.47 6.95 -3.44
C ASP A 135 -2.60 8.13 -2.97
N PHE A 136 -1.31 7.87 -2.73
CA PHE A 136 -0.36 8.89 -2.28
C PHE A 136 0.39 9.54 -3.44
N PHE A 137 1.30 8.83 -4.12
CA PHE A 137 2.22 9.45 -5.10
C PHE A 137 1.57 9.94 -6.39
N GLU A 138 0.63 9.19 -6.96
CA GLU A 138 -0.20 9.63 -8.10
C GLU A 138 -1.42 10.43 -7.66
N GLY A 139 -1.83 10.28 -6.40
CA GLY A 139 -2.96 10.97 -5.80
C GLY A 139 -2.52 12.26 -5.10
N ILE A 140 -2.67 12.30 -3.77
CA ILE A 140 -2.60 13.54 -2.99
C ILE A 140 -1.24 14.24 -3.03
N PHE A 141 -0.15 13.46 -3.14
CA PHE A 141 1.22 13.97 -3.09
C PHE A 141 1.49 15.03 -4.14
N GLN A 142 1.01 14.83 -5.38
CA GLN A 142 1.28 15.76 -6.48
C GLN A 142 0.70 17.15 -6.19
N TYR A 143 -0.50 17.18 -5.61
CA TYR A 143 -1.16 18.42 -5.22
C TYR A 143 -0.42 19.11 -4.08
N ASP A 144 -0.13 18.37 -3.02
CA ASP A 144 0.47 18.94 -1.80
C ASP A 144 1.89 19.46 -2.04
N ILE A 145 2.70 18.73 -2.79
CA ILE A 145 4.07 19.15 -3.11
C ILE A 145 4.10 20.32 -4.08
N CYS A 146 3.22 20.34 -5.08
CA CYS A 146 3.08 21.52 -5.94
C CYS A 146 2.70 22.76 -5.13
N GLN A 147 1.77 22.62 -4.16
CA GLN A 147 1.42 23.73 -3.27
C GLN A 147 2.57 24.14 -2.36
N ALA A 148 3.34 23.20 -1.84
CA ALA A 148 4.51 23.50 -1.01
C ALA A 148 5.60 24.25 -1.80
N VAL A 149 5.90 23.83 -3.03
CA VAL A 149 6.84 24.52 -3.92
C VAL A 149 6.35 25.93 -4.23
N LEU A 150 5.07 26.10 -4.59
CA LEU A 150 4.48 27.42 -4.82
C LEU A 150 4.52 28.31 -3.58
N TYR A 151 4.30 27.73 -2.39
CA TYR A 151 4.41 28.43 -1.12
C TYR A 151 5.84 28.97 -0.90
N PHE A 152 6.87 28.16 -1.11
CA PHE A 152 8.26 28.60 -0.97
C PHE A 152 8.67 29.67 -2.00
N ILE A 153 8.17 29.58 -3.23
CA ILE A 153 8.37 30.61 -4.26
C ILE A 153 7.69 31.92 -3.83
N ARG A 154 6.47 31.87 -3.30
CA ARG A 154 5.76 33.07 -2.78
C ARG A 154 6.47 33.69 -1.57
N LYS A 155 7.10 32.87 -0.73
CA LYS A 155 7.99 33.31 0.36
C LYS A 155 9.32 33.87 -0.14
N LYS A 156 9.61 33.77 -1.43
CA LYS A 156 10.85 34.21 -2.09
C LYS A 156 12.10 33.46 -1.59
N TYR A 157 11.95 32.21 -1.16
CA TYR A 157 13.10 31.36 -0.82
C TYR A 157 13.92 30.98 -2.06
N PHE A 158 13.26 30.75 -3.18
CA PHE A 158 13.87 30.49 -4.49
C PHE A 158 12.89 30.88 -5.60
N THR A 159 13.35 30.82 -6.85
CA THR A 159 12.50 31.03 -8.04
C THR A 159 12.27 29.72 -8.80
N LEU A 160 11.21 29.65 -9.61
CA LEU A 160 10.97 28.49 -10.47
C LEU A 160 12.15 28.23 -11.43
N THR A 161 12.78 29.29 -11.94
CA THR A 161 13.98 29.20 -12.77
C THR A 161 15.13 28.54 -12.01
N GLU A 162 15.40 28.99 -10.78
CA GLU A 162 16.47 28.40 -9.94
C GLU A 162 16.19 26.93 -9.60
N LEU A 163 14.93 26.57 -9.31
CA LEU A 163 14.56 25.18 -9.08
C LEU A 163 14.79 24.32 -10.34
N ASN A 164 14.33 24.76 -11.51
CA ASN A 164 14.50 24.03 -12.77
C ASN A 164 15.98 23.89 -13.15
N GLU A 165 16.78 24.95 -12.94
CA GLU A 165 18.24 24.89 -13.14
C GLU A 165 18.88 23.85 -12.22
N ARG A 166 18.47 23.80 -10.94
CA ARG A 166 19.01 22.82 -9.98
C ARG A 166 18.61 21.40 -10.33
N ILE A 167 17.38 21.16 -10.77
CA ILE A 167 16.91 19.85 -11.24
C ILE A 167 17.72 19.43 -12.48
N ASN A 168 17.84 20.30 -13.48
CA ASN A 168 18.54 19.99 -14.74
C ASN A 168 20.04 19.81 -14.58
N ASN A 169 20.67 20.54 -13.65
CA ASN A 169 22.10 20.41 -13.36
C ASN A 169 22.41 19.21 -12.46
N PHE A 170 21.40 18.59 -11.85
CA PHE A 170 21.59 17.38 -11.07
C PHE A 170 21.64 16.19 -12.03
N ALA A 171 22.84 15.62 -12.24
CA ALA A 171 23.05 14.51 -13.16
C ALA A 171 22.33 13.24 -12.68
N TYR A 172 21.06 13.08 -13.05
CA TYR A 172 20.25 11.91 -12.66
C TYR A 172 19.26 11.50 -13.75
N GLY A 173 19.64 10.51 -14.56
CA GLY A 173 18.74 9.86 -15.54
C GLY A 173 18.47 10.71 -16.79
N LYS A 174 17.92 10.07 -17.83
CA LYS A 174 17.61 10.71 -19.11
C LYS A 174 16.53 11.79 -18.96
N GLU A 175 16.66 12.81 -19.81
CA GLU A 175 15.65 13.85 -20.05
C GLU A 175 14.31 13.20 -20.45
N ASP A 176 13.37 13.14 -19.52
CA ASP A 176 11.96 13.02 -19.86
C ASP A 176 11.36 14.44 -19.88
N GLU A 177 10.54 14.71 -20.89
CA GLU A 177 9.98 16.02 -21.20
C GLU A 177 9.31 16.67 -19.98
N ASN A 178 9.41 18.01 -19.89
CA ASN A 178 8.89 18.91 -18.85
C ASN A 178 7.36 18.78 -18.59
N ASN A 179 6.90 17.64 -18.10
CA ASN A 179 5.53 17.43 -17.67
C ASN A 179 5.49 17.39 -16.14
N LEU A 180 4.68 18.28 -15.55
CA LEU A 180 4.38 18.28 -14.11
C LEU A 180 3.62 17.03 -13.64
N LYS A 181 3.21 16.17 -14.57
CA LYS A 181 2.58 14.89 -14.28
C LYS A 181 3.68 13.84 -14.11
N MET A 182 4.02 13.56 -12.85
CA MET A 182 5.00 12.56 -12.49
C MET A 182 4.35 11.18 -12.39
N THR A 183 5.08 10.13 -12.78
CA THR A 183 4.78 8.76 -12.36
C THR A 183 4.99 8.60 -10.85
N SER A 184 4.41 7.58 -10.21
CA SER A 184 4.64 7.30 -8.77
C SER A 184 6.13 7.27 -8.40
N ARG A 185 6.96 6.71 -9.29
CA ARG A 185 8.41 6.63 -9.11
C ARG A 185 9.08 8.00 -9.20
N GLU A 186 8.72 8.81 -10.19
CA GLU A 186 9.21 10.18 -10.32
C GLU A 186 8.80 11.05 -9.14
N ALA A 187 7.57 10.90 -8.65
CA ALA A 187 7.06 11.60 -7.48
C ALA A 187 7.85 11.25 -6.21
N TRP A 188 8.05 9.96 -5.93
CA TRP A 188 8.91 9.50 -4.82
C TRP A 188 10.34 10.02 -4.96
N GLN A 189 10.91 9.95 -6.16
CA GLN A 189 12.25 10.43 -6.42
C GLN A 189 12.36 11.95 -6.22
N PHE A 190 11.36 12.71 -6.68
CA PHE A 190 11.29 14.14 -6.49
C PHE A 190 11.22 14.49 -5.00
N LEU A 191 10.37 13.80 -4.20
CA LEU A 191 10.33 13.98 -2.75
C LEU A 191 11.71 13.78 -2.13
N TYR A 192 12.36 12.67 -2.48
CA TYR A 192 13.66 12.29 -1.93
C TYR A 192 14.78 13.29 -2.29
N LEU A 193 14.73 13.86 -3.50
CA LEU A 193 15.74 14.81 -3.98
C LEU A 193 15.40 16.26 -3.64
N LEU A 194 14.16 16.57 -3.25
CA LEU A 194 13.72 17.93 -2.91
C LEU A 194 14.60 18.61 -1.84
N PRO A 195 15.02 17.94 -0.74
CA PRO A 195 16.00 18.50 0.20
C PRO A 195 17.34 18.86 -0.41
N ILE A 196 17.79 18.13 -1.43
CA ILE A 196 19.03 18.44 -2.13
C ILE A 196 18.82 19.64 -3.05
N TYR A 197 17.65 19.75 -3.67
CA TYR A 197 17.33 20.85 -4.58
C TYR A 197 17.11 22.19 -3.89
N ILE A 198 16.48 22.24 -2.71
CA ILE A 198 16.08 23.52 -2.10
C ILE A 198 16.40 23.64 -0.61
N GLY A 199 16.99 22.61 0.02
CA GLY A 199 17.19 22.57 1.46
C GLY A 199 18.11 23.67 2.00
N ASP A 200 19.05 24.17 1.20
CA ASP A 200 19.91 25.32 1.53
C ASP A 200 19.21 26.67 1.40
N LYS A 201 18.04 26.72 0.76
CA LYS A 201 17.28 27.95 0.47
C LYS A 201 16.07 28.15 1.36
N VAL A 202 15.55 27.09 1.97
CA VAL A 202 14.34 27.12 2.80
C VAL A 202 14.72 27.22 4.28
N ASP A 203 13.96 28.02 5.04
CA ASP A 203 14.15 28.13 6.49
C ASP A 203 13.93 26.76 7.17
N PRO A 204 14.91 26.23 7.93
CA PRO A 204 14.77 24.97 8.64
C PRO A 204 13.56 24.89 9.60
N HIS A 205 13.06 26.04 10.07
CA HIS A 205 11.95 26.16 11.00
C HIS A 205 10.60 26.39 10.32
N ASP A 206 10.55 26.52 8.99
CA ASP A 206 9.30 26.66 8.24
C ASP A 206 8.41 25.43 8.43
N GLU A 207 7.12 25.65 8.71
CA GLU A 207 6.18 24.57 9.02
C GLU A 207 5.90 23.66 7.81
N VAL A 208 5.86 24.21 6.59
CA VAL A 208 5.69 23.43 5.36
C VAL A 208 6.96 22.62 5.10
N TRP A 209 8.14 23.17 5.41
CA TRP A 209 9.39 22.44 5.32
C TRP A 209 9.50 21.30 6.33
N LYS A 210 9.04 21.51 7.57
CA LYS A 210 8.92 20.44 8.57
C LYS A 210 8.01 19.33 8.09
N LEU A 211 6.86 19.66 7.50
CA LEU A 211 5.94 18.67 6.95
C LEU A 211 6.60 17.83 5.84
N ILE A 212 7.29 18.45 4.88
CA ILE A 212 8.01 17.71 3.83
C ILE A 212 9.03 16.74 4.43
N LYS A 213 9.78 17.18 5.45
CA LYS A 213 10.75 16.32 6.13
C LYS A 213 10.12 15.13 6.87
N THR A 214 8.85 15.21 7.26
CA THR A 214 8.14 14.06 7.86
C THR A 214 7.66 13.02 6.86
N LEU A 215 7.66 13.36 5.56
CA LEU A 215 7.30 12.44 4.48
C LEU A 215 8.50 11.63 3.96
N LEU A 216 9.71 11.97 4.41
CA LEU A 216 10.99 11.31 4.09
C LEU A 216 11.37 10.30 5.17
#